data_AF-A0A2M7FK46-F1
#
_entry.id   AF-A0A2M7FK46-F1
#
_cell.length_a   1.000
_cell.length_b   1.000
_cell.length_c   1.000
_cell.angle_alpha   90.00
_cell.angle_beta   90.00
_cell.angle_gamma   90.00
#
_symmetry.space_group_name_H-M   'P 1'
#
loop_
_entity.id
_entity.type
_entity.pdbx_description
1 polymer ?
#
loop_
_entity_poly.entity_id
_entity_poly.type
_entity_poly.pdbx_seq_one_letter_code
_entity_poly.pdbx_strand_id
1 'polypeptide(L)'
;GHMFGDRVICGITAALTAQVKGRDSVARLGGEEFAVVLPNTLTQGAFTLAEQIRKSIEQAKIRRSAKHEDVGGITVSIGIADCEITGDWQDALSRADTALYVSKKMGRNKTTVYDSGMEKIDHN
;
A
#
# COMPACT_ATOMS: atom_id res chain seq x y z
N GLY A 1 1.86 22.06 -2.60
CA GLY A 1 2.31 22.42 -3.95
C GLY A 1 2.41 21.17 -4.78
N HIS A 2 1.71 21.12 -5.92
CA HIS A 2 1.56 19.93 -6.78
C HIS A 2 2.88 19.20 -7.06
N MET A 3 3.94 19.94 -7.37
CA MET A 3 5.28 19.38 -7.65
C MET A 3 5.86 18.48 -6.54
N PHE A 4 5.48 18.70 -5.27
CA PHE A 4 5.90 17.82 -4.18
C PHE A 4 5.08 16.54 -4.16
N GLY A 5 3.75 16.64 -4.32
CA GLY A 5 2.87 15.48 -4.41
C GLY A 5 3.24 14.56 -5.58
N ASP A 6 3.56 15.12 -6.73
CA ASP A 6 4.02 14.34 -7.90
C ASP A 6 5.30 13.56 -7.59
N ARG A 7 6.27 14.19 -6.90
CA ARG A 7 7.50 13.50 -6.45
C ARG A 7 7.21 12.38 -5.47
N VAL A 8 6.26 12.57 -4.55
CA VAL A 8 5.82 11.52 -3.62
C VAL A 8 5.25 10.34 -4.40
N ILE A 9 4.31 10.61 -5.30
CA ILE A 9 3.65 9.59 -6.14
C ILE A 9 4.68 8.84 -6.99
N CYS A 10 5.63 9.53 -7.62
CA CYS A 10 6.70 8.90 -8.38
C CYS A 10 7.61 8.05 -7.49
N GLY A 11 7.95 8.52 -6.29
CA GLY A 11 8.76 7.77 -5.32
C GLY A 11 8.08 6.48 -4.85
N ILE A 12 6.79 6.56 -4.53
CA ILE A 12 5.98 5.39 -4.17
C ILE A 12 5.90 4.41 -5.35
N THR A 13 5.61 4.92 -6.56
CA THR A 13 5.54 4.08 -7.76
C THR A 13 6.85 3.34 -8.01
N ALA A 14 7.99 4.02 -7.88
CA ALA A 14 9.31 3.40 -8.03
C ALA A 14 9.59 2.33 -6.96
N ALA A 15 9.18 2.56 -5.71
CA ALA A 15 9.33 1.59 -4.63
C ALA A 15 8.45 0.35 -4.87
N LEU A 16 7.23 0.53 -5.36
CA LEU A 16 6.33 -0.57 -5.71
C LEU A 16 6.89 -1.40 -6.88
N THR A 17 7.27 -0.75 -7.98
CA THR A 17 7.75 -1.42 -9.19
C THR A 17 9.07 -2.15 -9.00
N ALA A 18 9.93 -1.69 -8.08
CA ALA A 18 11.18 -2.36 -7.74
C ALA A 18 10.99 -3.70 -7.00
N GLN A 19 9.84 -3.88 -6.32
CA GLN A 19 9.59 -5.03 -5.45
C GLN A 19 8.72 -6.10 -6.11
N VAL A 20 7.78 -5.70 -6.97
CA VAL A 20 6.94 -6.64 -7.74
C VAL A 20 7.74 -7.37 -8.82
N LYS A 21 7.45 -8.65 -9.06
CA LYS A 21 8.18 -9.47 -10.05
C LYS A 21 7.25 -10.40 -10.82
N GLY A 22 7.70 -10.81 -12.01
CA GLY A 22 7.04 -11.88 -12.76
C GLY A 22 5.60 -11.54 -13.15
N ARG A 23 4.63 -12.13 -12.44
CA ARG A 23 3.19 -11.95 -12.70
C ARG A 23 2.52 -10.93 -11.77
N ASP A 24 3.25 -10.39 -10.82
CA ASP A 24 2.76 -9.34 -9.94
C ASP A 24 2.39 -8.09 -10.75
N SER A 25 1.36 -7.37 -10.32
CA SER A 25 0.88 -6.17 -11.01
C SER A 25 0.68 -5.02 -10.03
N VAL A 26 1.04 -3.81 -10.43
CA VAL A 26 0.81 -2.57 -9.68
C VAL A 26 -0.19 -1.72 -10.45
N ALA A 27 -1.23 -1.25 -9.76
CA ALA A 27 -2.22 -0.33 -10.30
C ALA A 27 -2.33 0.91 -9.41
N ARG A 28 -2.56 2.08 -10.02
CA ARG A 28 -2.97 3.29 -9.31
C ARG A 28 -4.48 3.41 -9.42
N LEU A 29 -5.17 3.36 -8.30
CA LEU A 29 -6.64 3.42 -8.24
C LEU A 29 -7.13 4.88 -8.31
N GLY A 30 -6.38 5.80 -7.71
CA GLY A 30 -6.78 7.19 -7.56
C GLY A 30 -5.63 8.07 -7.05
N GLY A 31 -5.98 9.25 -6.54
CA GLY A 31 -5.05 10.32 -6.15
C GLY A 31 -3.73 9.82 -5.53
N GLU A 32 -3.80 9.20 -4.36
CA GLU A 32 -2.64 8.63 -3.65
C GLU A 32 -2.80 7.14 -3.34
N GLU A 33 -3.72 6.47 -4.04
CA GLU A 33 -4.12 5.09 -3.76
C GLU A 33 -3.57 4.14 -4.82
N PHE A 34 -2.94 3.07 -4.32
CA PHE A 34 -2.31 2.04 -5.14
C PHE A 34 -2.79 0.65 -4.70
N ALA A 35 -2.91 -0.24 -5.67
CA ALA A 35 -3.16 -1.65 -5.45
C ALA A 35 -2.01 -2.49 -6.02
N VAL A 36 -1.69 -3.59 -5.34
CA VAL A 36 -0.75 -4.60 -5.82
C VAL A 36 -1.47 -5.94 -5.86
N VAL A 37 -1.46 -6.58 -7.01
CA VAL A 37 -2.04 -7.91 -7.21
C VAL A 37 -0.91 -8.92 -7.30
N LEU A 38 -0.98 -9.97 -6.46
CA LEU A 38 0.06 -10.99 -6.32
C LEU A 38 -0.51 -12.37 -6.64
N PRO A 39 -0.51 -12.80 -7.91
CA PRO A 39 -1.05 -14.11 -8.28
C PRO A 39 -0.26 -15.26 -7.63
N ASN A 40 -0.95 -16.32 -7.23
CA ASN A 40 -0.35 -17.52 -6.61
C ASN A 40 0.55 -17.21 -5.40
N THR A 41 0.23 -16.16 -4.66
CA THR A 41 0.98 -15.75 -3.47
C THR A 41 0.10 -15.94 -2.25
N LEU A 42 0.60 -16.68 -1.26
CA LEU A 42 -0.07 -16.83 0.04
C LEU A 42 0.02 -15.52 0.83
N THR A 43 -0.94 -15.30 1.72
CA THR A 43 -1.01 -14.10 2.58
C THR A 43 0.31 -13.77 3.28
N GLN A 44 1.04 -14.79 3.76
CA GLN A 44 2.34 -14.60 4.41
C GLN A 44 3.39 -14.00 3.48
N GLY A 45 3.42 -14.43 2.21
CA GLY A 45 4.31 -13.87 1.19
C GLY A 45 3.91 -12.45 0.82
N ALA A 46 2.61 -12.19 0.70
CA ALA A 46 2.08 -10.85 0.49
C ALA A 46 2.46 -9.90 1.63
N PHE A 47 2.38 -10.36 2.88
CA PHE A 47 2.80 -9.59 4.05
C PHE A 47 4.29 -9.26 4.04
N THR A 48 5.14 -10.24 3.70
CA THR A 48 6.58 -10.01 3.57
C THR A 48 6.89 -8.95 2.51
N LEU A 49 6.27 -9.04 1.33
CA LEU A 49 6.47 -8.05 0.26
C LEU A 49 5.95 -6.66 0.66
N ALA A 50 4.77 -6.59 1.28
CA ALA A 50 4.20 -5.35 1.78
C ALA A 50 5.10 -4.67 2.81
N GLU A 51 5.66 -5.41 3.77
CA GLU A 51 6.60 -4.84 4.75
C GLU A 51 7.90 -4.37 4.11
N GLN A 52 8.39 -5.05 3.05
CA GLN A 52 9.54 -4.58 2.28
C GLN A 52 9.25 -3.25 1.58
N ILE A 53 8.10 -3.14 0.92
CA ILE A 53 7.62 -1.90 0.29
C ILE A 53 7.50 -0.78 1.33
N ARG A 54 6.80 -1.05 2.45
CA ARG A 54 6.57 -0.07 3.51
C ARG A 54 7.88 0.48 4.07
N LYS A 55 8.82 -0.40 4.43
CA LYS A 55 10.14 -0.01 4.94
C LYS A 55 10.96 0.73 3.89
N SER A 56 10.91 0.30 2.62
CA SER A 56 11.60 0.97 1.52
C SER A 56 11.11 2.40 1.34
N ILE A 57 9.81 2.65 1.46
CA ILE A 57 9.23 3.99 1.35
C ILE A 57 9.55 4.83 2.59
N GLU A 58 9.42 4.27 3.79
CA GLU A 58 9.78 4.92 5.05
C GLU A 58 11.24 5.37 5.07
N GLN A 59 12.15 4.58 4.49
CA GLN A 59 13.57 4.90 4.38
C GLN A 59 13.91 5.79 3.18
N ALA A 60 12.99 5.94 2.22
CA ALA A 60 13.22 6.75 1.03
C ALA A 60 13.27 8.23 1.43
N LYS A 61 14.46 8.83 1.30
CA LYS A 61 14.66 10.27 1.49
C LYS A 61 14.10 11.04 0.29
N ILE A 62 12.78 11.25 0.26
CA ILE A 62 12.14 12.08 -0.76
C ILE A 62 12.38 13.55 -0.42
N ARG A 63 13.44 14.12 -1.01
CA ARG A 63 13.86 15.50 -0.77
C ARG A 63 12.88 16.50 -1.41
N ARG A 64 12.35 17.43 -0.62
CA ARG A 64 11.71 18.64 -1.16
C ARG A 64 12.80 19.55 -1.72
N SER A 65 12.61 20.05 -2.95
CA SER A 65 13.64 20.83 -3.67
C SER A 65 14.12 22.08 -2.92
N ALA A 66 15.38 22.44 -3.18
CA ALA A 66 16.11 23.69 -2.91
C ALA A 66 16.38 24.13 -1.45
N LYS A 67 15.56 23.79 -0.45
CA LYS A 67 15.71 24.38 0.90
C LYS A 67 16.33 23.50 1.99
N HIS A 68 16.75 22.27 1.71
CA HIS A 68 17.27 21.34 2.74
C HIS A 68 16.34 21.21 3.97
N GLU A 69 15.05 21.49 3.83
CA GLU A 69 14.05 21.21 4.87
C GLU A 69 13.65 19.74 4.76
N ASP A 70 13.94 18.98 5.81
CA ASP A 70 13.40 17.63 6.00
C ASP A 70 11.88 17.76 6.12
N VAL A 71 11.18 17.47 5.03
CA VAL A 71 9.76 17.12 5.14
C VAL A 71 9.76 15.75 5.81
N GLY A 72 9.15 15.66 6.99
CA GLY A 72 9.05 14.42 7.76
C GLY A 72 8.79 13.21 6.84
N GLY A 73 9.46 12.10 7.15
CA GLY A 73 9.52 10.92 6.28
C GLY A 73 8.15 10.51 5.75
N ILE A 74 8.08 10.25 4.43
CA ILE A 74 6.87 9.74 3.79
C ILE A 74 6.73 8.27 4.19
N THR A 75 5.53 7.89 4.61
CA THR A 75 5.21 6.52 4.98
C THR A 75 3.95 6.09 4.27
N VAL A 76 3.76 4.77 4.14
CA VAL A 76 2.53 4.17 3.61
C VAL A 76 1.93 3.24 4.64
N SER A 77 0.61 3.10 4.59
CA SER A 77 -0.11 2.04 5.29
C SER A 77 -0.61 1.05 4.24
N ILE A 78 -0.62 -0.24 4.55
CA ILE A 78 -0.95 -1.29 3.58
C ILE A 78 -1.97 -2.25 4.20
N GLY A 79 -3.05 -2.51 3.48
CA GLY A 79 -4.01 -3.56 3.80
C GLY A 79 -3.85 -4.73 2.84
N ILE A 80 -3.96 -5.95 3.36
CA ILE A 80 -3.80 -7.19 2.59
C ILE A 80 -5.06 -8.04 2.77
N ALA A 81 -5.57 -8.60 1.69
CA ALA A 81 -6.60 -9.64 1.72
C ALA A 81 -6.31 -10.68 0.66
N ASP A 82 -6.60 -11.95 0.96
CA ASP A 82 -6.58 -13.03 -0.03
C ASP A 82 -7.78 -12.91 -0.97
N CYS A 83 -7.57 -13.24 -2.24
CA CYS A 83 -8.61 -13.38 -3.25
C CYS A 83 -8.68 -14.84 -3.69
N GLU A 84 -9.82 -15.50 -3.46
CA GLU A 84 -10.04 -16.85 -3.97
C GLU A 84 -10.17 -16.82 -5.50
N ILE A 85 -9.79 -17.91 -6.17
CA ILE A 85 -9.83 -18.04 -7.64
C ILE A 85 -11.27 -17.85 -8.17
N THR A 86 -12.25 -18.34 -7.41
CA THR A 86 -13.69 -18.20 -7.73
C THR A 86 -14.33 -17.01 -7.04
N GLY A 87 -13.55 -16.22 -6.29
CA GLY A 87 -14.04 -15.08 -5.52
C GLY A 87 -14.23 -13.84 -6.39
N ASP A 88 -15.05 -12.93 -5.90
CA ASP A 88 -15.17 -11.60 -6.47
C ASP A 88 -13.99 -10.72 -6.01
N TRP A 89 -13.26 -10.18 -6.97
CA TRP A 89 -12.14 -9.28 -6.71
C TRP A 89 -12.58 -8.01 -5.97
N GLN A 90 -13.85 -7.60 -6.11
CA GLN A 90 -14.40 -6.42 -5.43
C GLN A 90 -14.52 -6.66 -3.93
N ASP A 91 -14.92 -7.86 -3.50
CA ASP A 91 -14.94 -8.23 -2.07
C ASP A 91 -13.52 -8.33 -1.52
N ALA A 92 -12.57 -8.91 -2.27
CA ALA A 92 -11.16 -8.93 -1.86
C ALA A 92 -10.58 -7.51 -1.70
N LEU A 93 -10.92 -6.60 -2.61
CA LEU A 93 -10.51 -5.20 -2.53
C LEU A 93 -11.14 -4.49 -1.31
N SER A 94 -12.43 -4.71 -1.05
CA SER A 94 -13.12 -4.18 0.14
C SER A 94 -12.51 -4.69 1.46
N ARG A 95 -12.16 -5.97 1.52
CA ARG A 95 -11.45 -6.57 2.65
C ARG A 95 -10.05 -5.97 2.83
N ALA A 96 -9.31 -5.76 1.74
CA ALA A 96 -8.01 -5.11 1.78
C ALA A 96 -8.13 -3.65 2.27
N ASP A 97 -9.15 -2.91 1.85
CA ASP A 97 -9.38 -1.54 2.33
C ASP A 97 -9.74 -1.50 3.83
N THR A 98 -10.56 -2.45 4.28
CA THR A 98 -10.87 -2.62 5.72
C THR A 98 -9.58 -2.80 6.54
N ALA A 99 -8.68 -3.67 6.09
CA ALA A 99 -7.38 -3.87 6.73
C ALA A 99 -6.49 -2.60 6.66
N LEU A 100 -6.50 -1.89 5.53
CA LEU A 100 -5.76 -0.64 5.34
C LEU A 100 -6.21 0.43 6.33
N TYR A 101 -7.52 0.57 6.53
CA TYR A 101 -8.08 1.49 7.51
C TYR A 101 -7.66 1.14 8.94
N VAL A 102 -7.64 -0.15 9.31
CA VAL A 102 -7.10 -0.58 10.61
C VAL A 102 -5.65 -0.13 10.76
N SER A 103 -4.80 -0.33 9.75
CA SER A 103 -3.43 0.21 9.75
C SER A 103 -3.39 1.72 9.94
N LYS A 104 -4.28 2.48 9.29
CA LYS A 104 -4.39 3.94 9.44
C LYS A 104 -4.83 4.35 10.86
N LYS A 105 -5.78 3.63 11.45
CA LYS A 105 -6.30 3.88 12.82
C LYS A 105 -5.31 3.51 13.91
N MET A 106 -4.51 2.46 13.71
CA MET A 106 -3.50 2.00 14.66
C MET A 106 -2.19 2.83 14.61
N GLY A 107 -2.20 4.01 14.00
CA GLY A 107 -1.05 4.93 14.00
C GLY A 107 -0.33 5.07 12.66
N ARG A 108 -0.89 4.55 11.56
CA ARG A 108 -0.29 4.57 10.20
C ARG A 108 1.07 3.88 10.16
N ASN A 109 1.72 3.90 9.00
CA ASN A 109 3.02 3.26 8.75
C ASN A 109 3.02 1.79 9.22
N LYS A 110 1.95 1.07 8.88
CA LYS A 110 1.67 -0.30 9.29
C LYS A 110 1.14 -1.11 8.12
N THR A 111 1.33 -2.42 8.24
CA THR A 111 0.74 -3.41 7.35
C THR A 111 -0.21 -4.26 8.18
N THR A 112 -1.44 -4.43 7.69
CA THR A 112 -2.46 -5.25 8.35
C THR A 112 -3.00 -6.26 7.35
N VAL A 113 -3.08 -7.52 7.78
CA VAL A 113 -3.79 -8.58 7.06
C VAL A 113 -5.23 -8.56 7.51
N TYR A 114 -6.17 -8.62 6.57
CA TYR A 114 -7.59 -8.73 6.86
C TYR A 114 -7.89 -9.99 7.67
N ASP A 115 -8.72 -9.81 8.69
CA ASP A 115 -9.26 -10.90 9.51
C ASP A 115 -10.80 -10.80 9.49
N SER A 116 -11.49 -11.95 9.51
CA SER A 116 -12.95 -12.00 9.47
C SER A 116 -13.64 -11.34 10.66
N GLY A 117 -12.91 -11.11 11.77
CA GLY A 117 -13.39 -10.35 12.92
C GLY A 117 -13.32 -8.83 12.76
N MET A 118 -12.79 -8.31 11.65
CA MET A 118 -12.77 -6.87 11.38
C MET A 118 -14.12 -6.36 10.89
N GLU A 119 -14.61 -5.28 11.48
CA GLU A 119 -15.82 -4.59 11.02
C GLU A 119 -15.60 -4.06 9.60
N LYS A 120 -16.46 -4.47 8.66
CA LYS A 120 -16.47 -3.94 7.30
C LYS A 120 -16.73 -2.43 7.37
N ILE A 121 -15.96 -1.68 6.58
CA ILE A 121 -16.17 -0.26 6.45
C ILE A 121 -17.26 -0.05 5.41
N ASP A 122 -18.40 0.45 5.87
CA ASP A 122 -19.41 0.95 4.95
C ASP A 122 -18.89 2.25 4.34
N HIS A 123 -18.48 2.19 3.07
CA HIS A 123 -18.30 3.38 2.24
C HIS A 123 -19.69 3.91 1.87
N ASN A 124 -20.32 4.63 2.79
CA ASN A 124 -21.55 5.38 2.53
C ASN A 124 -21.24 6.76 1.96
#